data_AF-A0A5Q4Z6C3-F1
#
_entry.id   AF-A0A5Q4Z6C3-F1
#
_cell.length_a   1.000
_cell.length_b   1.000
_cell.length_c   1.000
_cell.angle_alpha   90.00
_cell.angle_beta   90.00
_cell.angle_gamma   90.00
#
_symmetry.space_group_name_H-M   'P 1'
#
loop_
_entity.id
_entity.type
_entity.pdbx_description
1 polymer ?
#
loop_
_entity_poly.entity_id
_entity_poly.type
_entity_poly.pdbx_seq_one_letter_code
_entity_poly.pdbx_strand_id
1 'polypeptide(L)'
;MNVFVGILLFVAWAAVVAISDCRWRRISNSIVVAGLAAAFGCALFQCGPFGISPARAGIGALIGLAALLPFFALGVMGAADVKIFAVLGAWCGMHALPGLWMAASLAAGVHALWLLITTRTRLAGLVRQSGSTFELAGKASTPYAACLTAAASGWLVLHGMAGGLR
;
A
#
# COMPACT_ATOMS: atom_id res chain seq x y z
N MET A 1 11.15 -20.41 13.43
CA MET A 1 11.86 -20.22 12.15
C MET A 1 10.92 -19.79 11.03
N ASN A 2 9.73 -20.39 10.89
CA ASN A 2 8.84 -20.13 9.75
C ASN A 2 8.33 -18.68 9.64
N VAL A 3 7.99 -18.02 10.76
CA VAL A 3 7.48 -16.63 10.74
C VAL A 3 8.52 -15.62 10.25
N PHE A 4 9.81 -15.85 10.53
CA PHE A 4 10.90 -15.01 10.02
C PHE A 4 10.94 -15.00 8.49
N VAL A 5 10.67 -16.14 7.85
CA VAL A 5 10.60 -16.24 6.39
C VAL A 5 9.44 -15.39 5.86
N GLY A 6 8.27 -15.44 6.50
CA GLY A 6 7.13 -14.60 6.13
C GLY A 6 7.40 -13.10 6.28
N ILE A 7 8.10 -12.69 7.35
CA ILE A 7 8.54 -11.30 7.55
C ILE A 7 9.48 -10.88 6.42
N LEU A 8 10.49 -11.69 6.10
CA LEU A 8 11.44 -11.38 5.03
C LEU A 8 10.74 -11.28 3.67
N LEU A 9 9.83 -12.20 3.36
CA LEU A 9 9.05 -12.16 2.12
C LEU A 9 8.18 -10.90 2.04
N PHE A 10 7.50 -10.54 3.12
CA PHE A 10 6.68 -9.34 3.18
C PHE A 10 7.51 -8.07 2.99
N VAL A 11 8.62 -7.94 3.72
CA VAL A 11 9.50 -6.76 3.65
C VAL A 11 10.15 -6.66 2.27
N ALA A 12 10.63 -7.78 1.71
CA ALA A 12 11.20 -7.79 0.37
C ALA A 12 10.17 -7.38 -0.69
N TRP A 13 8.96 -7.92 -0.61
CA TRP A 13 7.87 -7.54 -1.52
C TRP A 13 7.48 -6.06 -1.35
N ALA A 14 7.32 -5.58 -0.12
CA ALA A 14 7.02 -4.18 0.20
C ALA A 14 8.09 -3.23 -0.34
N ALA A 15 9.38 -3.60 -0.20
CA ALA A 15 10.49 -2.84 -0.76
C ALA A 15 10.45 -2.81 -2.30
N VAL A 16 10.19 -3.94 -2.96
CA VAL A 16 10.06 -4.00 -4.42
C VAL A 16 8.92 -3.12 -4.91
N VAL A 17 7.77 -3.14 -4.22
CA VAL A 17 6.63 -2.26 -4.52
C VAL A 17 7.01 -0.79 -4.36
N ALA A 18 7.58 -0.40 -3.21
CA ALA A 18 7.98 0.98 -2.94
C ALA A 18 9.03 1.48 -3.95
N ILE A 19 10.04 0.66 -4.27
CA ILE A 19 11.06 0.99 -5.28
C ILE A 19 10.42 1.13 -6.66
N SER A 20 9.49 0.25 -7.01
CA SER A 20 8.85 0.28 -8.33
C SER A 20 7.96 1.50 -8.51
N ASP A 21 7.21 1.84 -7.45
CA ASP A 21 6.35 3.02 -7.41
C ASP A 21 7.17 4.32 -7.47
N CYS A 22 8.27 4.39 -6.72
CA CYS A 22 9.16 5.56 -6.74
C CYS A 22 9.98 5.71 -8.03
N ARG A 23 10.51 4.63 -8.61
CA ARG A 23 11.40 4.68 -9.78
C ARG A 23 10.66 4.73 -11.11
N TRP A 24 9.69 3.84 -11.29
CA TRP A 24 9.02 3.66 -12.57
C TRP A 24 7.58 4.12 -12.57
N ARG A 25 7.02 4.48 -11.39
CA ARG A 25 5.61 4.89 -11.22
C ARG A 25 4.63 3.91 -11.85
N ARG A 26 5.07 2.66 -11.96
CA ARG A 26 4.37 1.56 -12.60
C ARG A 26 4.65 0.30 -11.82
N ILE A 27 3.59 -0.23 -11.25
CA ILE A 27 3.61 -1.52 -10.57
C ILE A 27 3.11 -2.55 -11.57
N SER A 28 3.98 -3.49 -11.95
CA SER A 28 3.62 -4.56 -12.86
C SER A 28 2.65 -5.54 -12.19
N ASN A 29 1.77 -6.16 -12.98
CA ASN A 29 0.87 -7.19 -12.47
C ASN A 29 1.65 -8.37 -11.87
N SER A 30 2.87 -8.62 -12.32
CA SER A 30 3.75 -9.66 -11.78
C SER A 30 4.07 -9.45 -10.30
N ILE A 31 4.31 -8.21 -9.87
CA ILE A 31 4.59 -7.89 -8.45
C ILE A 31 3.34 -8.13 -7.59
N VAL A 32 2.16 -7.80 -8.12
CA VAL A 32 0.86 -8.01 -7.45
C VAL A 32 0.60 -9.51 -7.30
N VAL A 33 0.76 -10.28 -8.37
CA VAL A 33 0.58 -11.74 -8.36
C VAL A 33 1.58 -12.41 -7.42
N ALA A 34 2.86 -12.02 -7.47
CA ALA A 34 3.88 -12.55 -6.56
C ALA A 34 3.55 -12.25 -5.09
N GLY A 35 3.07 -11.04 -4.79
CA GLY A 35 2.66 -10.66 -3.45
C GLY A 35 1.45 -11.45 -2.94
N LEU A 36 0.45 -11.68 -3.79
CA LEU A 36 -0.71 -12.52 -3.45
C LEU A 36 -0.29 -13.98 -3.24
N ALA A 37 0.51 -14.54 -4.15
CA ALA A 37 1.00 -15.91 -4.04
C ALA A 37 1.81 -16.11 -2.75
N ALA A 38 2.66 -15.14 -2.40
CA ALA A 38 3.40 -15.15 -1.15
C ALA A 38 2.46 -15.02 0.07
N ALA A 39 1.45 -14.15 0.04
CA ALA A 39 0.48 -14.01 1.13
C ALA A 39 -0.29 -15.32 1.39
N PHE A 40 -0.82 -15.93 0.33
CA PHE A 40 -1.57 -17.19 0.42
C PHE A 40 -0.66 -18.36 0.79
N GLY A 41 0.54 -18.46 0.21
CA GLY A 41 1.53 -19.45 0.61
C GLY A 41 1.86 -19.33 2.09
N CYS A 42 2.09 -18.11 2.57
CA CYS A 42 2.35 -17.86 3.98
C CYS A 42 1.16 -18.18 4.89
N ALA A 43 -0.07 -17.95 4.43
CA ALA A 43 -1.28 -18.32 5.15
C ALA A 43 -1.49 -19.85 5.21
N LEU A 44 -1.16 -20.57 4.14
CA LEU A 44 -1.27 -22.04 4.06
C LEU A 44 -0.24 -22.75 4.94
N PHE A 45 1.02 -22.30 4.88
CA PHE A 45 2.11 -22.87 5.68
C PHE A 45 2.20 -22.29 7.11
N GLN A 46 1.22 -21.49 7.52
CA GLN A 46 1.17 -20.80 8.82
C GLN A 46 2.47 -20.06 9.16
N CYS A 47 3.12 -19.50 8.14
CA CYS A 47 4.36 -18.75 8.27
C CYS A 47 4.16 -17.24 8.05
N GLY A 48 2.91 -16.80 7.92
CA GLY A 48 2.56 -15.39 7.74
C GLY A 48 2.86 -14.53 8.97
N PRO A 49 3.42 -13.32 8.80
CA PRO A 49 3.78 -12.43 9.90
C PRO A 49 2.59 -11.96 10.74
N PHE A 50 1.39 -11.94 10.16
CA PHE A 50 0.15 -11.46 10.79
C PHE A 50 -0.78 -12.60 11.24
N GLY A 51 -0.36 -13.86 11.10
CA GLY A 51 -1.14 -15.02 11.56
C GLY A 51 -2.52 -15.18 10.88
N ILE A 52 -2.66 -14.72 9.64
CA ILE A 52 -3.93 -14.74 8.91
C ILE A 52 -4.16 -16.11 8.25
N SER A 53 -5.34 -16.69 8.47
CA SER A 53 -5.77 -17.93 7.79
C SER A 53 -6.06 -17.66 6.30
N PRO A 54 -5.93 -18.64 5.40
CA PRO A 54 -6.12 -18.45 3.95
C PRO A 54 -7.51 -17.90 3.59
N ALA A 55 -8.57 -18.31 4.29
CA ALA A 55 -9.92 -17.75 4.10
C ALA A 55 -9.98 -16.25 4.44
N ARG A 56 -9.39 -15.85 5.57
CA ARG A 56 -9.30 -14.44 5.98
C ARG A 56 -8.39 -13.62 5.05
N ALA A 57 -7.35 -14.21 4.48
CA ALA A 57 -6.52 -13.57 3.47
C ALA A 57 -7.34 -13.28 2.20
N GLY A 58 -8.14 -14.25 1.73
CA GLY A 58 -9.05 -14.03 0.59
C GLY A 58 -10.09 -12.94 0.85
N ILE A 59 -10.74 -12.97 2.02
CA ILE A 59 -11.68 -11.91 2.42
C ILE A 59 -10.99 -10.55 2.49
N GLY A 60 -9.82 -10.47 3.11
CA GLY A 60 -9.05 -9.24 3.19
C GLY A 60 -8.66 -8.70 1.81
N ALA A 61 -8.27 -9.57 0.88
CA ALA A 61 -7.96 -9.18 -0.49
C ALA A 61 -9.17 -8.61 -1.24
N LEU A 62 -10.33 -9.28 -1.13
CA LEU A 62 -11.58 -8.83 -1.73
C LEU A 62 -12.04 -7.49 -1.14
N ILE A 63 -12.00 -7.36 0.18
CA ILE A 63 -12.37 -6.11 0.87
C ILE A 63 -11.42 -4.98 0.48
N GLY A 64 -10.11 -5.23 0.44
CA GLY A 64 -9.14 -4.23 0.00
C GLY A 64 -9.42 -3.76 -1.42
N LEU A 65 -9.64 -4.71 -2.34
CA LEU A 65 -10.01 -4.39 -3.72
C LEU A 65 -11.29 -3.55 -3.79
N ALA A 66 -12.36 -4.03 -3.14
CA ALA A 66 -13.68 -3.39 -3.16
C ALA A 66 -13.67 -2.00 -2.50
N ALA A 67 -12.85 -1.79 -1.46
CA ALA A 67 -12.76 -0.52 -0.75
C ALA A 67 -12.18 0.60 -1.62
N LEU A 68 -11.18 0.29 -2.47
CA LEU A 68 -10.55 1.30 -3.33
C LEU A 68 -11.10 1.35 -4.76
N LEU A 69 -11.91 0.37 -5.17
CA LEU A 69 -12.53 0.35 -6.50
C LEU A 69 -13.38 1.60 -6.81
N PRO A 70 -14.21 2.13 -5.89
CA PRO A 70 -14.96 3.36 -6.14
C PRO A 70 -14.04 4.57 -6.40
N PHE A 71 -12.92 4.68 -5.68
CA PHE A 71 -11.96 5.77 -5.86
C PHE A 71 -11.22 5.68 -7.21
N PHE A 72 -10.96 4.46 -7.68
CA PHE A 72 -10.45 4.24 -9.03
C PHE A 72 -11.48 4.59 -10.10
N ALA A 73 -12.75 4.19 -9.92
CA ALA A 73 -13.82 4.54 -10.85
C ALA A 73 -14.06 6.06 -10.93
N LEU A 74 -13.86 6.78 -9.82
CA LEU A 74 -13.91 8.24 -9.75
C LEU A 74 -12.64 8.93 -10.29
N GLY A 75 -11.61 8.17 -10.69
CA GLY A 75 -10.35 8.71 -11.22
C GLY A 75 -9.47 9.41 -10.17
N VAL A 76 -9.76 9.21 -8.88
CA VAL A 76 -9.00 9.82 -7.77
C VAL A 76 -7.72 9.04 -7.50
N MET A 77 -7.70 7.76 -7.84
CA MET A 77 -6.66 6.81 -7.44
C MET A 77 -6.22 5.91 -8.59
N GLY A 78 -4.96 5.47 -8.59
CA GLY A 78 -4.43 4.62 -9.66
C GLY A 78 -4.84 3.15 -9.51
N ALA A 79 -4.93 2.44 -10.64
CA ALA A 79 -5.15 0.99 -10.65
C ALA A 79 -4.06 0.21 -9.87
N ALA A 80 -2.86 0.77 -9.79
CA ALA A 80 -1.75 0.19 -9.05
C ALA A 80 -2.04 0.18 -7.54
N ASP A 81 -2.56 1.27 -6.98
CA ASP A 81 -2.82 1.39 -5.55
C ASP A 81 -3.93 0.43 -5.10
N VAL A 82 -5.00 0.31 -5.90
CA VAL A 82 -6.10 -0.64 -5.65
C VAL A 82 -5.58 -2.08 -5.57
N LYS A 83 -4.69 -2.46 -6.50
CA LYS A 83 -4.10 -3.80 -6.54
C LYS A 83 -3.22 -4.05 -5.32
N ILE A 84 -2.34 -3.10 -4.97
CA ILE A 84 -1.46 -3.23 -3.80
C ILE A 84 -2.25 -3.30 -2.51
N PHE A 85 -3.32 -2.51 -2.38
CA PHE A 85 -4.17 -2.55 -1.19
C PHE A 85 -4.93 -3.88 -1.06
N ALA A 86 -5.33 -4.50 -2.17
CA ALA A 86 -5.85 -5.87 -2.17
C ALA A 86 -4.79 -6.87 -1.68
N VAL A 87 -3.54 -6.77 -2.14
CA VAL A 87 -2.46 -7.63 -1.65
C VAL A 87 -2.19 -7.41 -0.15
N LEU A 88 -2.19 -6.16 0.32
CA LEU A 88 -2.06 -5.83 1.74
C LEU A 88 -3.21 -6.39 2.57
N GLY A 89 -4.43 -6.41 2.02
CA GLY A 89 -5.57 -7.10 2.63
C GLY A 89 -5.35 -8.61 2.77
N ALA A 90 -4.69 -9.24 1.80
CA ALA A 90 -4.31 -10.65 1.89
C ALA A 90 -3.28 -10.92 3.00
N TRP A 91 -2.29 -10.04 3.15
CA TRP A 91 -1.24 -10.17 4.17
C TRP A 91 -1.74 -9.85 5.58
N CYS A 92 -2.36 -8.69 5.75
CA CYS A 92 -2.66 -8.10 7.06
C CYS A 92 -4.10 -8.39 7.53
N GLY A 93 -4.97 -8.84 6.64
CA GLY A 93 -6.40 -9.02 6.89
C GLY A 93 -7.20 -7.71 6.88
N MET A 94 -8.52 -7.84 6.92
CA MET A 94 -9.44 -6.71 6.75
C MET A 94 -9.34 -5.63 7.83
N HIS A 95 -9.03 -6.00 9.07
CA HIS A 95 -9.01 -5.06 10.20
C HIS A 95 -7.86 -4.07 10.13
N ALA A 96 -6.75 -4.43 9.47
CA ALA A 96 -5.62 -3.55 9.30
C ALA A 96 -5.85 -2.51 8.18
N LEU A 97 -6.72 -2.80 7.21
CA LEU A 97 -6.92 -1.99 6.01
C LEU A 97 -7.26 -0.51 6.31
N PRO A 98 -8.22 -0.17 7.21
CA PRO A 98 -8.52 1.23 7.50
C PRO A 98 -7.32 1.98 8.09
N GLY A 99 -6.57 1.34 8.99
CA GLY A 99 -5.38 1.92 9.60
C GLY A 99 -4.28 2.19 8.57
N LEU A 100 -4.04 1.23 7.67
CA LEU A 100 -3.07 1.38 6.58
C LEU A 100 -3.47 2.50 5.62
N TRP A 101 -4.75 2.56 5.24
CA TRP A 101 -5.27 3.59 4.36
C TRP A 101 -5.17 4.99 4.99
N MET A 102 -5.53 5.14 6.26
CA MET A 102 -5.40 6.42 6.97
C MET A 102 -3.94 6.86 7.10
N ALA A 103 -3.05 5.96 7.52
CA ALA A 103 -1.62 6.26 7.66
C ALA A 103 -0.97 6.63 6.32
N ALA A 104 -1.28 5.88 5.25
CA ALA A 104 -0.79 6.18 3.91
C ALA A 104 -1.34 7.50 3.37
N SER A 105 -2.63 7.78 3.59
CA SER A 105 -3.27 9.04 3.17
C SER A 105 -2.68 10.24 3.90
N LEU A 106 -2.39 10.10 5.20
CA LEU A 106 -1.71 11.15 5.96
C LEU A 106 -0.29 11.38 5.45
N ALA A 107 0.49 10.31 5.23
CA ALA A 107 1.85 10.42 4.68
C ALA A 107 1.86 11.06 3.29
N ALA A 108 0.95 10.64 2.40
CA ALA A 108 0.78 11.20 1.07
C ALA A 108 0.35 12.68 1.12
N GLY A 109 -0.56 13.03 2.03
CA GLY A 109 -1.01 14.41 2.26
C GLY A 109 0.10 15.32 2.76
N VAL A 110 0.90 14.87 3.74
CA VAL A 110 2.09 15.60 4.22
C VAL A 110 3.11 15.79 3.09
N HIS A 111 3.36 14.76 2.28
CA HIS A 111 4.28 14.87 1.14
C HIS A 111 3.77 15.86 0.08
N ALA A 112 2.46 15.82 -0.23
CA ALA A 112 1.84 16.77 -1.16
C ALA A 112 1.90 18.21 -0.62
N LEU A 113 1.65 18.42 0.68
CA LEU A 113 1.75 19.73 1.31
C LEU A 113 3.19 20.27 1.27
N TRP A 114 4.18 19.41 1.55
CA TRP A 114 5.59 19.78 1.45
C TRP A 114 5.98 20.17 0.02
N LEU A 115 5.52 19.43 -1.00
CA LEU A 115 5.72 19.80 -2.40
C LEU A 115 5.06 21.15 -2.73
N LEU A 116 3.86 21.41 -2.24
CA LEU A 116 3.15 22.67 -2.47
C LEU A 116 3.92 23.87 -1.90
N ILE A 117 4.42 23.73 -0.66
CA ILE A 117 5.20 24.77 0.03
C ILE A 117 6.54 25.01 -0.69
N THR A 118 7.25 23.95 -1.05
CA THR A 118 8.58 24.05 -1.68
C THR A 118 8.52 24.56 -3.11
N THR A 119 7.46 24.24 -3.86
CA THR A 119 7.34 24.61 -5.28
C THR A 119 6.67 25.98 -5.49
N ARG A 120 6.15 26.63 -4.43
CA ARG A 120 5.45 27.94 -4.49
C ARG A 120 4.34 27.99 -5.55
N THR A 121 3.78 26.84 -5.91
CA THR A 121 2.80 26.73 -7.00
C THR A 121 1.50 27.40 -6.57
N ARG A 122 1.11 28.46 -7.29
CA ARG A 122 -0.15 29.15 -7.03
C ARG A 122 -1.31 28.15 -7.14
N LEU A 123 -2.12 28.07 -6.09
CA LEU A 123 -3.34 27.24 -5.99
C LEU A 123 -4.23 27.31 -7.25
N ALA A 124 -4.21 28.43 -7.96
CA ALA A 124 -4.94 28.63 -9.22
C ALA A 124 -4.54 27.68 -10.37
N GLY A 125 -3.32 27.12 -10.36
CA GLY A 125 -2.88 26.15 -11.38
C GLY A 125 -3.45 24.74 -11.19
N LEU A 126 -3.79 24.37 -9.95
CA LEU A 126 -4.32 23.04 -9.60
C LEU A 126 -5.75 22.84 -10.11
N VAL A 127 -6.56 23.90 -10.09
CA VAL A 127 -7.96 23.87 -10.56
C VAL A 127 -8.02 23.66 -12.08
N ARG A 128 -7.01 24.12 -12.83
CA ARG A 128 -7.00 24.04 -14.30
C ARG A 128 -6.38 22.76 -14.85
N GLN A 129 -5.66 22.00 -14.01
CA GLN A 129 -4.95 20.76 -14.37
C GLN A 129 -5.58 19.53 -13.69
N SER A 130 -6.86 19.61 -13.31
CA SER A 130 -7.65 18.50 -12.77
C SER A 130 -8.09 17.52 -13.87
N GLY A 131 -7.14 17.00 -14.65
CA GLY A 131 -7.38 15.91 -15.61
C GLY A 131 -6.89 14.59 -15.04
N SER A 132 -7.79 13.79 -14.44
CA SER A 132 -7.72 12.35 -14.12
C SER A 132 -6.44 11.71 -13.56
N THR A 133 -5.37 12.45 -13.29
CA THR A 133 -4.15 12.00 -12.64
C THR A 133 -3.48 13.25 -12.08
N PHE A 134 -3.38 13.35 -10.77
CA PHE A 134 -2.92 14.54 -10.05
C PHE A 134 -1.42 14.80 -10.34
N GLU A 135 -1.11 15.42 -11.48
CA GLU A 135 0.19 16.02 -11.75
C GLU A 135 0.25 17.39 -11.07
N LEU A 136 0.79 17.45 -9.85
CA LEU A 136 1.16 18.74 -9.27
C LEU A 136 2.40 19.28 -9.99
N ALA A 137 2.22 20.36 -10.76
CA ALA A 137 3.31 21.24 -11.18
C ALA A 137 4.42 20.57 -12.03
N GLY A 138 4.07 19.62 -12.90
CA GLY A 138 5.05 18.89 -13.72
C GLY A 138 6.00 17.99 -12.92
N LYS A 139 5.73 17.80 -11.62
CA LYS A 139 6.42 16.86 -10.75
C LYS A 139 5.43 15.79 -10.31
N ALA A 140 5.69 14.57 -10.75
CA ALA A 140 4.68 13.53 -10.75
C ALA A 140 4.17 13.15 -9.34
N SER A 141 2.89 12.72 -9.29
CA SER A 141 2.05 12.37 -8.13
C SER A 141 2.77 11.70 -6.94
N THR A 142 2.23 11.84 -5.73
CA THR A 142 2.79 11.17 -4.56
C THR A 142 2.75 9.64 -4.74
N PRO A 143 3.85 8.91 -4.45
CA PRO A 143 3.89 7.45 -4.59
C PRO A 143 3.04 6.79 -3.49
N TYR A 144 1.74 6.71 -3.72
CA TYR A 144 0.76 6.29 -2.72
C TYR A 144 0.94 4.81 -2.34
N ALA A 145 1.24 3.94 -3.32
CA ALA A 145 1.56 2.54 -3.05
C ALA A 145 2.84 2.40 -2.19
N ALA A 146 3.85 3.26 -2.38
CA ALA A 146 4.99 3.31 -1.47
C ALA A 146 4.56 3.69 -0.04
N CYS A 147 3.71 4.71 0.13
CA CYS A 147 3.16 5.09 1.44
C CYS A 147 2.37 3.95 2.10
N LEU A 148 1.56 3.20 1.34
CA LEU A 148 0.85 2.02 1.81
C LEU A 148 1.80 0.94 2.35
N THR A 149 2.83 0.60 1.57
CA THR A 149 3.81 -0.41 1.99
C THR A 149 4.68 0.04 3.17
N ALA A 150 4.99 1.34 3.26
CA ALA A 150 5.68 1.91 4.42
C ALA A 150 4.80 1.84 5.68
N ALA A 151 3.52 2.22 5.58
CA ALA A 151 2.56 2.10 6.68
C ALA A 151 2.41 0.64 7.14
N ALA A 152 2.36 -0.30 6.18
CA ALA A 152 2.24 -1.72 6.50
C ALA A 152 3.52 -2.31 7.13
N SER A 153 4.68 -1.84 6.70
CA SER A 153 5.96 -2.19 7.32
C SER A 153 6.07 -1.62 8.75
N GLY A 154 5.64 -0.37 8.97
CA GLY A 154 5.55 0.22 10.30
C GLY A 154 4.58 -0.54 11.21
N TRP A 155 3.42 -0.93 10.68
CA TRP A 155 2.45 -1.76 11.40
C TRP A 155 3.05 -3.12 11.80
N LEU A 156 3.82 -3.76 10.91
CA LEU A 156 4.52 -5.01 11.21
C LEU A 156 5.51 -4.85 12.36
N VAL A 157 6.30 -3.77 12.36
CA VAL A 157 7.25 -3.47 13.43
C VAL A 157 6.53 -3.29 14.76
N LEU A 158 5.44 -2.51 14.78
CA LEU A 158 4.63 -2.31 15.99
C LEU A 158 4.03 -3.62 16.51
N HIS A 159 3.53 -4.48 15.62
CA HIS A 159 3.02 -5.80 15.99
C HIS A 159 4.12 -6.69 16.60
N GLY A 160 5.33 -6.66 16.04
CA GLY A 160 6.48 -7.39 16.56
C GLY A 160 6.95 -6.87 17.92
N MET A 161 6.95 -5.55 18.12
CA MET A 161 7.29 -4.94 19.42
C MET A 161 6.24 -5.22 20.49
N ALA A 162 4.96 -5.15 20.14
CA ALA A 162 3.86 -5.46 21.07
C ALA A 162 3.80 -6.96 21.45
N GLY A 163 4.24 -7.85 20.55
CA GLY A 163 4.36 -9.28 20.82
C GLY A 163 5.58 -9.68 21.66
N GLY A 164 6.64 -8.86 21.71
CA GLY A 164 7.84 -9.10 22.53
C GLY A 164 7.76 -8.58 23.97
N LEU A 165 6.71 -7.84 24.32
CA LEU A 165 6.45 -7.31 25.66
C LEU A 165 5.43 -8.13 26.47
N ARG A 166 5.11 -9.35 26.01
CA ARG A 166 4.24 -10.31 26.69
C ARG A 166 4.98 -11.62 26.88
#